data_AF-A0A4P2QUS9-F1
#
_entry.id   AF-A0A4P2QUS9-F1
#
_cell.length_a   1.000
_cell.length_b   1.000
_cell.length_c   1.000
_cell.angle_alpha   90.00
_cell.angle_beta   90.00
_cell.angle_gamma   90.00
#
_symmetry.space_group_name_H-M   'P 1'
#
loop_
_entity.id
_entity.type
_entity.pdbx_description
1 polymer ?
#
loop_
_entity_poly.entity_id
_entity_poly.type
_entity_poly.pdbx_seq_one_letter_code
_entity_poly.pdbx_strand_id
1 'polypeptide(L)'
;METEGIEGLLIETHNWGKTVAFWRGLGYELDFETDHHSGRLRHPRGGPYIFVAERPSDRALQVLPVVAVVDPARFSPPSAGAVLRPFEPQHWPVLEMLLADPDGRPISVQAPLEAAE
;
A
#
# COMPACT_ATOMS: atom_id res chain seq x y z
N MET A 1 -0.17 -0.05 -21.41
CA MET A 1 -1.01 -0.25 -20.21
C MET A 1 -0.13 -0.97 -19.23
N GLU A 2 0.72 -0.24 -18.53
CA GLU A 2 1.82 -0.84 -17.77
C GLU A 2 1.80 -0.24 -16.38
N THR A 3 1.37 -1.07 -15.43
CA THR A 3 1.74 -0.90 -14.05
C THR A 3 3.24 -1.18 -13.94
N GLU A 4 3.94 -0.57 -12.98
CA GLU A 4 5.35 -0.87 -12.68
C GLU A 4 5.51 -2.13 -11.81
N GLY A 5 4.42 -2.89 -11.61
CA GLY A 5 4.36 -4.08 -10.77
C GLY A 5 4.03 -3.77 -9.31
N ILE A 6 4.23 -4.77 -8.44
CA ILE A 6 4.00 -4.63 -7.00
C ILE A 6 5.16 -3.84 -6.39
N GLU A 7 4.88 -2.63 -5.94
CA GLU A 7 5.84 -1.76 -5.28
C GLU A 7 5.96 -2.08 -3.77
N GLY A 8 4.85 -2.52 -3.16
CA GLY A 8 4.80 -2.79 -1.74
C GLY A 8 3.58 -3.59 -1.31
N LEU A 9 3.51 -3.86 -0.01
CA LEU A 9 2.33 -4.35 0.67
C LEU A 9 1.94 -3.34 1.74
N LEU A 10 0.67 -2.93 1.79
CA LEU A 10 0.08 -2.34 2.97
C LEU A 10 -0.46 -3.47 3.83
N ILE A 11 -0.02 -3.55 5.08
CA ILE A 11 -0.57 -4.47 6.06
C ILE A 11 -1.10 -3.69 7.26
N GLU A 12 -2.25 -4.11 7.74
CA GLU A 12 -2.83 -3.55 8.95
C GLU A 12 -2.47 -4.41 10.15
N THR A 13 -2.39 -3.79 11.33
CA THR A 13 -2.13 -4.49 12.59
C THR A 13 -2.96 -3.88 13.72
N HIS A 14 -3.13 -4.63 14.81
CA HIS A 14 -3.63 -4.08 16.07
C HIS A 14 -2.50 -3.75 17.06
N ASN A 15 -1.25 -4.00 16.68
CA ASN A 15 -0.09 -3.73 17.52
C ASN A 15 1.16 -3.45 16.67
N TRP A 16 1.41 -2.16 16.43
CA TRP A 16 2.54 -1.61 15.71
C TRP A 16 3.87 -2.14 16.24
N GLY A 17 4.12 -2.01 17.55
CA GLY A 17 5.39 -2.38 18.15
C GLY A 17 5.74 -3.87 17.94
N LYS A 18 4.76 -4.76 18.13
CA LYS A 18 4.94 -6.20 17.89
C LYS A 18 5.12 -6.53 16.42
N THR A 19 4.38 -5.88 15.52
CA THR A 19 4.50 -6.10 14.08
C THR A 19 5.85 -5.61 13.54
N VAL A 20 6.32 -4.43 13.96
CA VAL A 20 7.65 -3.92 13.59
C VAL A 20 8.75 -4.85 14.13
N ALA A 21 8.64 -5.29 15.38
CA ALA A 21 9.61 -6.24 15.95
C ALA A 21 9.65 -7.57 15.18
N PHE A 22 8.48 -8.09 14.77
CA PHE A 22 8.37 -9.28 13.95
C PHE A 22 9.11 -9.13 12.61
N TRP A 23 8.82 -8.07 11.85
CA TRP A 23 9.46 -7.84 10.54
C TRP A 23 10.97 -7.56 10.67
N ARG A 24 11.39 -6.84 11.71
CA ARG A 24 12.82 -6.68 12.02
C ARG A 24 13.50 -8.02 12.32
N GLY A 25 12.83 -8.92 13.03
CA GLY A 25 13.30 -10.30 13.25
C GLY A 25 13.49 -11.11 11.96
N LEU A 26 12.78 -10.76 10.89
CA LEU A 26 12.94 -11.33 9.55
C LEU A 26 13.99 -10.62 8.69
N GLY A 27 14.70 -9.62 9.23
CA GLY A 27 15.75 -8.87 8.55
C GLY A 27 15.29 -7.62 7.80
N TYR A 28 14.04 -7.18 8.02
CA TYR A 28 13.61 -5.87 7.52
C TYR A 28 14.12 -4.74 8.41
N GLU A 29 14.36 -3.58 7.82
CA GLU A 29 14.75 -2.36 8.50
C GLU A 29 13.60 -1.36 8.45
N LEU A 30 13.40 -0.61 9.54
CA LEU A 30 12.45 0.49 9.54
C LEU A 30 13.06 1.63 8.74
N ASP A 31 12.41 2.00 7.65
CA ASP A 31 12.84 3.05 6.75
C ASP A 31 12.34 4.41 7.24
N PHE A 32 11.05 4.48 7.62
CA PHE A 32 10.49 5.61 8.37
C PHE A 32 9.27 5.17 9.18
N GLU A 33 8.93 5.96 10.18
CA GLU A 33 7.65 5.89 10.90
C GLU A 33 6.94 7.24 10.84
N THR A 34 5.63 7.20 10.97
CA THR A 34 4.75 8.36 11.14
C THR A 34 4.48 8.55 12.63
N ASP A 35 3.90 9.69 12.98
CA ASP A 35 3.37 10.00 14.32
C ASP A 35 2.05 9.28 14.66
N HIS A 36 1.61 8.32 13.83
CA HIS A 36 0.31 7.63 13.96
C HIS A 36 0.44 6.09 14.02
N HIS A 37 1.52 5.56 14.60
CA HIS A 37 1.78 4.10 14.68
C HIS A 37 1.70 3.41 13.31
N SER A 38 2.24 4.08 12.29
CA SER A 38 2.37 3.53 10.95
C SER A 38 3.76 3.83 10.39
N GLY A 39 4.17 3.13 9.33
CA GLY A 39 5.48 3.35 8.75
C GLY A 39 5.89 2.28 7.77
N ARG A 40 7.02 2.53 7.10
CA ARG A 40 7.54 1.67 6.04
C ARG A 40 8.75 0.91 6.52
N LEU A 41 8.80 -0.38 6.19
CA LEU A 41 9.97 -1.24 6.33
C LEU A 41 10.45 -1.71 4.97
N ARG A 42 11.76 -1.94 4.86
CA ARG A 42 12.40 -2.48 3.66
C ARG A 42 13.40 -3.57 4.03
N HIS A 43 13.50 -4.59 3.19
CA HIS A 43 14.56 -5.57 3.33
C HIS A 43 15.82 -5.04 2.62
N PRO A 44 17.02 -5.08 3.23
CA PRO A 44 18.23 -4.49 2.64
C PRO A 44 18.67 -5.16 1.34
N ARG A 45 18.18 -6.38 1.07
CA ARG A 45 18.39 -7.08 -0.22
C ARG A 45 17.42 -6.63 -1.35
N GLY A 46 16.58 -5.63 -1.10
CA GLY A 46 15.57 -5.14 -2.04
C GLY A 46 14.26 -5.93 -1.99
N GLY A 47 13.40 -5.67 -2.99
CA GLY A 47 12.03 -6.19 -3.07
C GLY A 47 10.98 -5.16 -2.64
N PRO A 48 9.69 -5.55 -2.65
CA PRO A 48 8.60 -4.66 -2.24
C PRO A 48 8.76 -4.18 -0.80
N TYR A 49 8.36 -2.94 -0.53
CA TYR A 49 8.31 -2.44 0.84
C TYR A 49 7.14 -3.05 1.62
N ILE A 50 7.20 -3.00 2.96
CA ILE A 50 6.05 -3.28 3.83
C ILE A 50 5.64 -1.98 4.51
N PHE A 51 4.46 -1.47 4.22
CA PHE A 51 3.86 -0.38 4.98
C PHE A 51 2.92 -0.98 6.03
N VAL A 52 3.18 -0.70 7.30
CA VAL A 52 2.36 -1.17 8.41
C VAL A 52 1.52 0.00 8.92
N ALA A 53 0.23 -0.22 9.13
CA ALA A 53 -0.66 0.75 9.76
C ALA A 53 -1.43 0.12 10.94
N GLU A 54 -1.31 0.69 12.13
CA GLU A 54 -2.11 0.24 13.26
C GLU A 54 -3.58 0.68 13.11
N ARG A 55 -4.50 -0.25 13.39
CA ARG A 55 -5.95 -0.04 13.35
C ARG A 55 -6.58 -0.40 14.70
N PRO A 56 -7.68 0.28 15.08
CA PRO A 56 -8.49 -0.09 16.23
C PRO A 56 -8.85 -1.59 16.23
N SER A 57 -8.90 -2.20 17.42
CA SER A 57 -9.11 -3.63 17.63
C SER A 57 -10.46 -4.17 17.15
N ASP A 58 -11.42 -3.30 16.90
CA ASP A 58 -12.76 -3.62 16.41
C ASP A 58 -12.84 -3.67 14.87
N ARG A 59 -11.76 -3.33 14.17
CA ARG A 59 -11.69 -3.40 12.70
C ARG A 59 -11.05 -4.71 12.24
N ALA A 60 -11.63 -5.32 11.21
CA ALA A 60 -10.96 -6.43 10.53
C ALA A 60 -9.70 -5.90 9.81
N LEU A 61 -8.56 -6.54 10.07
CA LEU A 61 -7.29 -6.19 9.43
C LEU A 61 -7.27 -6.59 7.96
N GLN A 62 -6.63 -5.76 7.15
CA GLN A 62 -6.42 -6.02 5.73
C GLN A 62 -4.94 -6.17 5.36
N VAL A 63 -4.72 -6.85 4.24
CA VAL A 63 -3.44 -6.88 3.52
C VAL A 63 -3.75 -6.51 2.07
N LEU A 64 -3.12 -5.44 1.59
CA LEU A 64 -3.32 -4.91 0.24
C LEU A 64 -1.98 -4.91 -0.50
N PRO A 65 -1.88 -5.58 -1.65
CA PRO A 65 -0.83 -5.29 -2.61
C PRO A 65 -0.92 -3.84 -3.07
N VAL A 66 0.22 -3.15 -3.09
CA VAL A 66 0.37 -1.82 -3.68
C VAL A 66 1.01 -1.98 -5.05
N VAL A 67 0.27 -1.61 -6.08
CA VAL A 67 0.69 -1.66 -7.49
C VAL A 67 0.92 -0.25 -7.98
N ALA A 68 2.13 0.03 -8.48
CA ALA A 68 2.48 1.36 -8.96
C ALA A 68 2.03 1.56 -10.42
N VAL A 69 1.59 2.77 -10.74
CA VAL A 69 1.35 3.24 -12.11
C VAL A 69 2.03 4.59 -12.32
N VAL A 70 2.50 4.85 -13.53
CA VAL A 70 3.20 6.10 -13.87
C VAL A 70 2.23 7.27 -14.03
N ASP A 71 1.14 7.06 -14.79
CA ASP A 71 0.16 8.10 -15.15
C ASP A 71 -1.25 7.58 -14.87
N PRO A 72 -1.97 8.15 -13.88
CA PRO A 72 -3.32 7.70 -13.52
C PRO A 72 -4.35 8.02 -14.60
N ALA A 73 -4.14 9.03 -15.44
CA ALA A 73 -5.06 9.38 -16.53
C ALA A 73 -4.98 8.40 -17.71
N ARG A 74 -3.86 7.66 -17.82
CA ARG A 74 -3.67 6.60 -18.82
C ARG A 74 -3.96 5.20 -18.28
N PHE A 75 -4.18 5.05 -16.98
CA PHE A 75 -4.51 3.77 -16.38
C PHE A 75 -5.96 3.39 -16.65
N SER A 76 -6.17 2.18 -17.17
CA SER A 76 -7.49 1.58 -17.36
C SER A 76 -7.62 0.36 -16.45
N PRO A 77 -8.60 0.33 -15.52
CA PRO A 77 -8.82 -0.83 -14.66
C PRO A 77 -9.10 -2.11 -15.46
N PRO A 78 -8.57 -3.28 -15.04
CA PRO A 78 -8.88 -4.55 -15.69
C PRO A 78 -10.39 -4.86 -15.61
N SER A 79 -10.97 -5.39 -16.69
CA SER A 79 -12.40 -5.75 -16.75
C SER A 79 -12.77 -6.99 -15.93
N ALA A 80 -11.79 -7.82 -15.57
CA ALA A 80 -11.97 -9.04 -14.77
C ALA A 80 -12.02 -8.78 -13.25
N GLY A 81 -12.22 -7.53 -12.82
CA GLY A 81 -12.33 -7.13 -11.42
C GLY A 81 -13.34 -6.01 -11.23
N ALA A 82 -13.35 -5.39 -10.06
CA ALA A 82 -14.21 -4.26 -9.75
C ALA A 82 -13.40 -3.05 -9.29
N VAL A 83 -13.85 -1.85 -9.66
CA VAL A 83 -13.37 -0.60 -9.07
C VAL A 83 -14.17 -0.36 -7.80
N LEU A 84 -13.51 -0.43 -6.64
CA LEU A 84 -14.12 -0.14 -5.35
C LEU A 84 -14.14 1.36 -5.05
N ARG A 85 -13.07 2.06 -5.45
CA ARG A 85 -12.93 3.52 -5.35
C ARG A 85 -12.08 4.01 -6.53
N PRO A 86 -12.48 5.05 -7.28
CA PRO A 86 -11.67 5.63 -8.34
C PRO A 86 -10.40 6.30 -7.77
N PHE A 87 -9.52 6.82 -8.63
CA PHE A 87 -8.37 7.59 -8.16
C PHE A 87 -8.80 8.81 -7.36
N GLU A 88 -8.33 8.87 -6.10
CA GLU A 88 -8.58 9.98 -5.18
C GLU A 88 -7.27 10.35 -4.45
N PRO A 89 -7.01 11.66 -4.19
CA PRO A 89 -5.87 12.08 -3.37
C PRO A 89 -5.94 11.49 -1.97
N GLN A 90 -4.80 11.00 -1.49
CA GLN A 90 -4.67 10.49 -0.14
C GLN A 90 -4.02 11.52 0.79
N HIS A 91 -4.02 11.24 2.10
CA HIS A 91 -3.32 12.08 3.08
C HIS A 91 -1.79 11.92 3.04
N TRP A 92 -1.28 11.01 2.22
CA TRP A 92 0.12 10.86 1.83
C TRP A 92 0.25 11.16 0.33
N PRO A 93 1.46 11.38 -0.22
CA PRO A 93 1.63 12.07 -1.50
C PRO A 93 1.39 11.19 -2.74
N VAL A 94 0.21 10.56 -2.84
CA VAL A 94 -0.20 9.73 -3.98
C VAL A 94 -1.66 10.00 -4.37
N LEU A 95 -2.00 9.69 -5.61
CA LEU A 95 -3.36 9.35 -6.01
C LEU A 95 -3.56 7.84 -5.86
N GLU A 96 -4.64 7.41 -5.22
CA GLU A 96 -4.92 6.00 -5.02
C GLU A 96 -6.29 5.61 -5.58
N MET A 97 -6.31 4.52 -6.35
CA MET A 97 -7.52 3.78 -6.72
C MET A 97 -7.54 2.44 -5.96
N LEU A 98 -8.72 2.04 -5.48
CA LEU A 98 -8.92 0.70 -4.92
C LEU A 98 -9.65 -0.19 -5.93
N LEU A 99 -9.05 -1.34 -6.21
CA LEU A 99 -9.64 -2.42 -6.99
C LEU A 99 -9.97 -3.60 -6.11
N ALA A 100 -10.87 -4.45 -6.59
CA ALA A 100 -11.06 -5.82 -6.13
C ALA A 100 -10.74 -6.79 -7.27
N ASP A 101 -9.94 -7.81 -6.96
CA ASP A 101 -9.72 -8.93 -7.87
C ASP A 101 -10.98 -9.81 -8.02
N PRO A 102 -10.98 -10.86 -8.87
CA PRO A 102 -12.15 -11.73 -9.07
C PRO A 102 -12.73 -12.35 -7.79
N ASP A 103 -11.92 -12.49 -6.73
CA ASP A 103 -12.31 -13.08 -5.45
C ASP A 103 -12.56 -12.02 -4.36
N GLY A 104 -12.61 -10.74 -4.74
CA GLY A 104 -12.88 -9.63 -3.82
C GLY A 104 -11.68 -9.16 -3.01
N ARG A 105 -10.44 -9.59 -3.33
CA ARG A 105 -9.25 -9.15 -2.60
C ARG A 105 -8.91 -7.70 -2.98
N PRO A 106 -8.74 -6.79 -2.00
CA PRO A 106 -8.45 -5.40 -2.29
C PRO A 106 -7.01 -5.22 -2.81
N ILE A 107 -6.86 -4.40 -3.84
CA ILE A 107 -5.59 -3.99 -4.43
C ILE A 107 -5.54 -2.47 -4.46
N SER A 108 -4.45 -1.91 -3.98
CA SER A 108 -4.18 -0.46 -4.01
C SER A 108 -3.36 -0.13 -5.25
N VAL A 109 -3.94 0.60 -6.20
CA VAL A 109 -3.22 1.13 -7.36
C VAL A 109 -2.83 2.57 -7.07
N GLN A 110 -1.53 2.87 -7.06
CA GLN A 110 -1.03 4.19 -6.68
C GLN A 110 -0.24 4.84 -7.81
N ALA A 111 -0.50 6.14 -7.99
CA ALA A 111 0.28 7.02 -8.85
C ALA A 111 0.89 8.13 -8.00
N PRO A 112 2.07 8.67 -8.36
CA PRO A 112 2.58 9.86 -7.71
C PRO A 112 1.57 11.01 -7.88
N LEU A 113 1.39 11.86 -6.85
CA LEU A 113 0.83 13.18 -7.11
C LEU A 113 1.81 13.91 -8.04
N GLU A 114 1.33 14.46 -9.16
CA GLU A 114 2.15 15.38 -9.94
C GLU A 114 2.73 16.43 -8.98
N ALA A 115 4.05 16.66 -9.06
CA ALA A 115 4.63 17.77 -8.34
C ALA A 115 3.88 19.02 -8.78
N ALA A 116 3.28 19.75 -7.85
CA ALA A 116 2.75 21.07 -8.16
C ALA A 116 3.92 21.89 -8.75
N GLU A 117 3.81 22.25 -10.04
CA GLU A 117 4.71 23.21 -10.68
C GLU A 117 4.67 24.57 -9.96
#